data_AF-A0A521NZ04-F1
#
_entry.id   AF-A0A521NZ04-F1
#
_cell.length_a   1.000
_cell.length_b   1.000
_cell.length_c   1.000
_cell.angle_alpha   90.00
_cell.angle_beta   90.00
_cell.angle_gamma   90.00
#
_symmetry.space_group_name_H-M   'P 1'
#
loop_
_entity.id
_entity.type
_entity.pdbx_description
1 polymer ?
#
loop_
_entity_poly.entity_id
_entity_poly.type
_entity_poly.pdbx_seq_one_letter_code
_entity_poly.pdbx_strand_id
1 'polypeptide(L)'
;MINKTLLALATSLTLLAAGTANAQIGKAASEATDAAQHKIDEKQADSKAKKSGPVGKAVNNVKSGYHKNRSKASADKAKQSLKNAG
;
A
#
# COMPACT_ATOMS: atom_id res chain seq x y z
N MET A 1 40.32 23.59 6.26
CA MET A 1 38.92 23.71 6.73
C MET A 1 37.89 23.17 5.73
N ILE A 2 38.08 23.37 4.41
CA ILE A 2 37.16 22.91 3.34
C ILE A 2 36.82 21.41 3.38
N ASN A 3 37.77 20.51 3.70
CA ASN A 3 37.51 19.07 3.67
C ASN A 3 36.53 18.59 4.77
N LYS A 4 36.47 19.29 5.92
CA LYS A 4 35.57 18.93 7.03
C LYS A 4 34.13 19.33 6.74
N THR A 5 33.91 20.48 6.12
CA THR A 5 32.58 20.94 5.70
C THR A 5 32.03 20.12 4.55
N LEU A 6 32.88 19.72 3.60
CA LEU A 6 32.48 18.85 2.48
C LEU A 6 32.08 17.45 2.95
N LEU A 7 32.80 16.88 3.93
CA LEU A 7 32.39 15.61 4.56
C LEU A 7 31.06 15.72 5.29
N ALA A 8 30.85 16.81 6.06
CA ALA A 8 29.61 17.02 6.81
C ALA A 8 28.39 17.23 5.89
N LEU A 9 28.59 17.87 4.73
CA LEU A 9 27.54 18.04 3.74
C LEU A 9 27.22 16.72 3.02
N ALA A 10 28.25 15.94 2.67
CA ALA A 10 28.07 14.64 2.05
C ALA A 10 27.33 13.65 2.97
N THR A 11 27.68 13.60 4.25
CA THR A 11 27.04 12.71 5.24
C THR A 11 25.59 13.11 5.54
N SER A 12 25.30 14.40 5.65
CA SER A 12 23.92 14.88 5.85
C SER A 12 23.04 14.60 4.63
N LEU A 13 23.57 14.72 3.41
CA LEU A 13 22.83 14.41 2.18
C LEU A 13 22.56 12.90 2.04
N THR A 14 23.51 12.06 2.44
CA THR A 14 23.30 10.59 2.47
C THR A 14 22.29 10.18 3.53
N LEU A 15 22.32 10.79 4.72
CA LEU A 15 21.32 10.54 5.75
C LEU A 15 19.91 10.98 5.32
N LEU A 16 19.80 12.13 4.67
CA LEU A 16 18.52 12.64 4.17
C LEU A 16 17.97 11.72 3.06
N ALA A 17 18.82 11.32 2.11
CA ALA A 17 18.44 10.39 1.05
C ALA A 17 17.97 9.04 1.63
N ALA A 18 18.74 8.47 2.58
CA ALA A 18 18.35 7.23 3.27
C ALA A 18 17.01 7.39 4.03
N GLY A 19 16.83 8.48 4.76
CA GLY A 19 15.58 8.75 5.49
C GLY A 19 14.34 8.79 4.59
N THR A 20 14.45 9.39 3.40
CA THR A 20 13.35 9.45 2.43
C THR A 20 13.02 8.10 1.80
N ALA A 21 14.03 7.28 1.49
CA ALA A 21 13.84 5.92 0.97
C ALA A 21 13.14 5.01 2.00
N ASN A 22 13.54 5.08 3.27
CA ASN A 22 12.90 4.32 4.35
C ASN A 22 11.42 4.66 4.55
N ALA A 23 11.03 5.94 4.41
CA ALA A 23 9.63 6.35 4.49
C ALA A 23 8.78 5.81 3.32
N GLN A 24 9.33 5.79 2.09
CA GLN A 24 8.64 5.24 0.92
C GLN A 24 8.49 3.70 1.01
N ILE A 25 9.50 3.00 1.53
CA ILE A 25 9.45 1.55 1.79
C ILE A 25 8.39 1.23 2.86
N GLY A 26 8.37 1.99 3.97
CA GLY A 26 7.35 1.84 5.01
C GLY A 26 5.93 2.06 4.47
N LYS A 27 5.76 3.11 3.66
CA LYS A 27 4.49 3.39 2.97
C LYS A 27 4.08 2.25 2.03
N ALA A 28 5.02 1.70 1.27
CA ALA A 28 4.75 0.55 0.39
C ALA A 28 4.28 -0.68 1.18
N ALA A 29 4.91 -0.98 2.31
CA ALA A 29 4.53 -2.09 3.18
C ALA A 29 3.11 -1.90 3.72
N SER A 30 2.76 -0.71 4.22
CA SER A 30 1.40 -0.42 4.71
C SER A 30 0.35 -0.56 3.61
N GLU A 31 0.62 -0.04 2.41
CA GLU A 31 -0.32 -0.13 1.28
C GLU A 31 -0.45 -1.57 0.74
N ALA A 32 0.60 -2.38 0.81
CA ALA A 32 0.54 -3.80 0.50
C ALA A 32 -0.31 -4.59 1.53
N THR A 33 -0.16 -4.29 2.82
CA THR A 33 -1.00 -4.88 3.88
C THR A 33 -2.46 -4.50 3.70
N ASP A 34 -2.75 -3.23 3.40
CA ASP A 34 -4.11 -2.76 3.11
C ASP A 34 -4.72 -3.46 1.89
N ALA A 35 -3.92 -3.66 0.84
CA ALA A 35 -4.33 -4.41 -0.33
C ALA A 35 -4.70 -5.86 0.00
N ALA A 36 -3.90 -6.51 0.85
CA ALA A 36 -4.14 -7.87 1.30
C ALA A 36 -5.39 -7.97 2.17
N GLN A 37 -5.60 -7.04 3.11
CA GLN A 37 -6.79 -7.02 3.95
C GLN A 37 -8.06 -6.88 3.12
N HIS A 38 -8.09 -5.93 2.19
CA HIS A 38 -9.23 -5.80 1.29
C HIS A 38 -9.42 -6.99 0.37
N LYS A 39 -8.36 -7.73 0.02
CA LYS A 39 -8.52 -8.98 -0.72
C LYS A 39 -9.21 -10.06 0.11
N ILE A 40 -8.90 -10.15 1.40
CA ILE A 40 -9.57 -11.07 2.33
C ILE A 40 -11.05 -10.68 2.46
N ASP A 41 -11.33 -9.38 2.66
CA ASP A 41 -12.71 -8.88 2.79
C ASP A 41 -13.53 -9.12 1.51
N GLU A 42 -12.95 -8.93 0.33
CA GLU A 42 -13.54 -9.30 -0.97
C GLU A 42 -13.97 -10.77 -0.95
N LYS A 43 -13.08 -11.68 -0.57
CA LYS A 43 -13.33 -13.13 -0.56
C LYS A 43 -14.39 -13.53 0.46
N GLN A 44 -14.42 -12.87 1.62
CA GLN A 44 -15.46 -13.06 2.61
C GLN A 44 -16.82 -12.58 2.10
N ALA A 45 -16.86 -11.42 1.43
CA ALA A 45 -18.08 -10.89 0.83
C ALA A 45 -18.59 -11.79 -0.31
N ASP A 46 -17.71 -12.28 -1.18
CA ASP A 46 -18.04 -13.27 -2.22
C ASP A 46 -18.66 -14.54 -1.61
N SER A 47 -18.05 -15.05 -0.53
CA SER A 47 -18.54 -16.23 0.18
C SER A 47 -19.93 -16.00 0.77
N LYS A 48 -20.17 -14.83 1.39
CA LYS A 48 -21.49 -14.43 1.91
C LYS A 48 -22.52 -14.29 0.80
N ALA A 49 -22.15 -13.72 -0.35
CA ALA A 49 -23.05 -13.57 -1.49
C ALA A 49 -23.55 -14.93 -2.01
N LYS A 50 -22.65 -15.93 -2.09
CA LYS A 50 -22.99 -17.30 -2.52
C LYS A 50 -23.99 -17.98 -1.57
N LYS A 51 -23.93 -17.68 -0.28
CA LYS A 51 -24.79 -18.26 0.77
C LYS A 51 -26.08 -17.48 1.02
N SER A 52 -26.27 -16.34 0.35
CA SER A 52 -27.39 -15.43 0.61
C SER A 52 -28.53 -15.58 -0.40
N GLY A 53 -29.75 -15.22 0.03
CA GLY A 53 -30.89 -14.98 -0.86
C GLY A 53 -30.68 -13.78 -1.80
N PRO A 54 -31.59 -13.49 -2.74
CA PRO A 54 -31.38 -12.53 -3.83
C PRO A 54 -30.91 -11.13 -3.40
N VAL A 55 -31.55 -10.56 -2.37
CA VAL A 55 -31.19 -9.24 -1.83
C VAL A 55 -29.82 -9.27 -1.17
N GLY A 56 -29.57 -10.27 -0.31
CA GLY A 56 -28.28 -10.43 0.35
C GLY A 56 -27.15 -10.71 -0.64
N LYS A 57 -27.42 -11.41 -1.74
CA LYS A 57 -26.46 -11.63 -2.83
C LYS A 57 -26.09 -10.31 -3.49
N ALA A 58 -27.06 -9.46 -3.83
CA ALA A 58 -26.80 -8.15 -4.42
C ALA A 58 -25.95 -7.26 -3.49
N VAL A 59 -26.32 -7.16 -2.21
CA VAL A 59 -25.58 -6.35 -1.23
C VAL A 59 -24.15 -6.85 -1.03
N ASN A 60 -23.96 -8.17 -0.89
CA ASN A 60 -22.63 -8.74 -0.69
C ASN A 60 -21.75 -8.64 -1.95
N ASN A 61 -22.34 -8.71 -3.15
CA ASN A 61 -21.60 -8.48 -4.40
C ASN A 61 -21.10 -7.04 -4.51
N VAL A 62 -21.89 -6.04 -4.12
CA VAL A 62 -21.45 -4.63 -4.07
C VAL A 62 -20.29 -4.48 -3.07
N LYS A 63 -20.41 -5.09 -1.89
CA LYS A 63 -19.33 -5.08 -0.89
C LYS A 63 -18.05 -5.74 -1.41
N SER A 64 -18.16 -6.87 -2.10
CA SER A 64 -17.04 -7.52 -2.77
C SER A 64 -16.40 -6.59 -3.81
N GLY A 65 -17.22 -5.96 -4.65
CA GLY A 65 -16.75 -4.99 -5.65
C GLY A 65 -15.97 -3.82 -5.05
N TYR A 66 -16.46 -3.25 -3.94
CA TYR A 66 -15.76 -2.19 -3.20
C TYR A 66 -14.37 -2.65 -2.74
N HIS A 67 -14.29 -3.77 -2.03
CA HIS A 67 -13.03 -4.28 -1.51
C HIS A 67 -12.06 -4.72 -2.62
N LYS A 68 -12.56 -5.28 -3.72
CA LYS A 68 -11.75 -5.59 -4.91
C LYS A 68 -11.10 -4.34 -5.49
N ASN A 69 -11.87 -3.25 -5.63
CA ASN A 69 -11.34 -2.01 -6.18
C ASN A 69 -10.31 -1.37 -5.24
N ARG A 70 -10.59 -1.43 -3.93
CA ARG A 70 -9.69 -0.89 -2.91
C ARG A 70 -8.39 -1.67 -2.81
N SER A 71 -8.47 -3.00 -2.85
CA SER A 71 -7.30 -3.89 -2.89
C SER A 71 -6.37 -3.56 -4.05
N LYS A 72 -6.93 -3.38 -5.27
CA LYS A 72 -6.14 -2.97 -6.44
C LYS A 72 -5.49 -1.60 -6.26
N ALA A 73 -6.28 -0.61 -5.84
CA ALA A 73 -5.77 0.75 -5.65
C ALA A 73 -4.61 0.79 -4.63
N SER A 74 -4.71 0.04 -3.54
CA SER A 74 -3.65 -0.03 -2.53
C SER A 74 -2.42 -0.77 -3.05
N ALA A 75 -2.58 -1.84 -3.83
CA ALA A 75 -1.46 -2.51 -4.49
C ALA A 75 -0.72 -1.59 -5.49
N ASP A 76 -1.46 -0.80 -6.28
CA ASP A 76 -0.88 0.16 -7.22
C ASP A 76 -0.10 1.26 -6.51
N LYS A 77 -0.63 1.76 -5.38
CA LYS A 77 0.09 2.74 -4.56
C LYS A 77 1.34 2.15 -3.92
N ALA A 78 1.28 0.90 -3.42
CA ALA A 78 2.45 0.21 -2.87
C ALA A 78 3.56 0.10 -3.92
N LYS A 79 3.19 -0.30 -5.15
CA LYS A 79 4.10 -0.34 -6.31
C LYS A 79 4.69 1.03 -6.62
N GLN A 80 3.89 2.09 -6.57
CA GLN A 80 4.38 3.46 -6.81
C GLN A 80 5.35 3.91 -5.71
N SER A 81 5.06 3.61 -4.45
CA SER A 81 5.93 3.94 -3.33
C SER A 81 7.29 3.23 -3.44
N LEU A 82 7.32 1.96 -3.87
CA LEU A 82 8.58 1.26 -4.17
C LEU A 82 9.35 1.90 -5.33
N LYS A 83 8.66 2.30 -6.40
CA LYS A 83 9.30 3.02 -7.52
C LYS A 83 9.89 4.36 -7.11
N ASN A 84 9.29 5.04 -6.13
CA ASN A 84 9.78 6.31 -5.62
C ASN A 84 10.93 6.14 -4.61
N ALA A 85 11.17 4.91 -4.14
CA ALA A 85 12.22 4.60 -3.16
C ALA A 85 13.56 4.21 -3.82
N GLY A 86 13.56 3.85 -5.10
CA GLY A 86 14.73 3.50 -5.89
C GLY A 86 15.05 4.58 -6.92
#